data_AF-A0A535XPI6-F1
#
_entry.id   AF-A0A535XPI6-F1
#
_cell.length_a   1.000
_cell.length_b   1.000
_cell.length_c   1.000
_cell.angle_alpha   90.00
_cell.angle_beta   90.00
_cell.angle_gamma   90.00
#
_symmetry.space_group_name_H-M   'P 1'
#
loop_
_entity.id
_entity.type
_entity.pdbx_description
1 polymer ?
#
loop_
_entity_poly.entity_id
_entity_poly.type
_entity_poly.pdbx_seq_one_letter_code
_entity_poly.pdbx_strand_id
1 'polypeptide(L)'
;MTSSSGCWETFGQVLAREFSEPGWFAEHRLTVDTYAAQHPGEDDRRQRQSVALHLIALCHRLEHRLDAEALLRITQRLATVRRDWPRLTPPPAYPMTAVDLLPASSAEEHLALVRQWADATWKAWRGSHAQVRAWA
;
A
#
# COMPACT_ATOMS: atom_id res chain seq x y z
N MET A 1 11.39 -1.41 0.27
CA MET A 1 10.94 -0.06 0.58
C MET A 1 12.10 0.68 1.21
N THR A 2 12.27 1.97 0.91
CA THR A 2 13.22 2.84 1.60
C THR A 2 12.42 3.96 2.27
N SER A 3 12.57 4.14 3.57
CA SER A 3 11.85 5.18 4.33
C SER A 3 12.78 5.85 5.33
N SER A 4 12.49 7.10 5.69
CA SER A 4 13.18 7.76 6.81
C SER A 4 12.87 7.05 8.14
N SER A 5 13.68 7.30 9.18
CA SER A 5 13.41 6.80 10.52
C SER A 5 12.04 7.27 11.05
N GLY A 6 11.68 8.54 10.83
CA GLY A 6 10.38 9.09 11.26
C GLY A 6 9.19 8.47 10.53
N CYS A 7 9.32 8.17 9.23
CA CYS A 7 8.30 7.44 8.48
C CYS A 7 8.11 6.02 9.05
N TRP A 8 9.22 5.33 9.34
CA TRP A 8 9.19 3.98 9.90
C TRP A 8 8.60 3.95 11.32
N GLU A 9 8.94 4.91 12.16
CA GLU A 9 8.38 5.06 13.50
C GLU A 9 6.88 5.30 13.46
N THR A 10 6.42 6.22 12.61
CA THR A 10 4.98 6.50 12.41
C THR A 10 4.24 5.24 11.96
N PHE A 11 4.79 4.52 10.99
CA PHE A 11 4.21 3.25 10.53
C PHE A 11 4.15 2.21 11.64
N GLY A 12 5.19 2.10 12.46
CA GLY A 12 5.21 1.23 13.64
C GLY A 12 4.09 1.55 14.65
N GLN A 13 3.80 2.83 14.89
CA GLN A 13 2.68 3.23 15.75
C GLN A 13 1.33 2.83 15.17
N VAL A 14 1.14 3.00 13.86
CA VAL A 14 -0.06 2.55 13.15
C VAL A 14 -0.23 1.03 13.30
N LEU A 15 0.83 0.26 13.02
CA LEU A 15 0.79 -1.19 13.16
C LEU A 15 0.49 -1.63 14.60
N ALA A 16 1.10 -1.00 15.59
CA ALA A 16 0.86 -1.32 17.00
C ALA A 16 -0.62 -1.19 17.38
N ARG A 17 -1.32 -0.17 16.85
CA ARG A 17 -2.78 -0.03 17.03
C ARG A 17 -3.55 -1.12 16.30
N GLU A 18 -3.22 -1.39 15.04
CA GLU A 18 -3.89 -2.43 14.25
C GLU A 18 -3.78 -3.83 14.88
N PHE A 19 -2.66 -4.14 15.53
CA PHE A 19 -2.47 -5.41 16.24
C PHE A 19 -3.04 -5.41 17.67
N SER A 20 -3.51 -4.28 18.21
CA SER A 20 -3.99 -4.19 19.59
C SER A 20 -5.36 -4.88 19.79
N GLU A 21 -6.26 -4.77 18.82
CA GLU A 21 -7.55 -5.45 18.84
C GLU A 21 -8.10 -5.69 17.41
N PRO A 22 -9.00 -6.68 17.21
CA PRO A 22 -9.46 -7.07 15.88
C PRO A 22 -10.14 -5.94 15.07
N GLY A 23 -10.78 -4.97 15.74
CA GLY A 23 -11.48 -3.88 15.07
C GLY A 23 -10.55 -2.97 14.25
N TRP A 24 -9.33 -2.73 14.73
CA TRP A 24 -8.36 -1.87 14.03
C TRP A 24 -7.66 -2.62 12.88
N PHE A 25 -7.61 -3.95 12.95
CA PHE A 25 -6.91 -4.79 11.98
C PHE A 25 -7.64 -4.94 10.63
N ALA A 26 -8.93 -4.60 10.54
CA ALA A 26 -9.78 -5.00 9.42
C ALA A 26 -9.29 -4.52 8.03
N GLU A 27 -8.52 -3.42 7.96
CA GLU A 27 -7.93 -2.90 6.71
C GLU A 27 -6.39 -2.93 6.74
N HIS A 28 -5.76 -3.72 7.63
CA HIS A 28 -4.30 -3.81 7.77
C HIS A 28 -3.58 -4.09 6.43
N ARG A 29 -4.18 -4.88 5.54
CA ARG A 29 -3.62 -5.13 4.21
C ARG A 29 -3.52 -3.84 3.38
N LEU A 30 -4.54 -2.99 3.41
CA LEU A 30 -4.51 -1.68 2.75
C LEU A 30 -3.43 -0.78 3.37
N THR A 31 -3.28 -0.78 4.69
CA THR A 31 -2.21 -0.04 5.39
C THR A 31 -0.83 -0.43 4.87
N VAL A 32 -0.52 -1.73 4.78
CA VAL A 32 0.77 -2.22 4.29
C VAL A 32 0.99 -1.89 2.82
N ASP A 33 0.00 -2.15 1.96
CA ASP A 33 0.11 -1.89 0.52
C ASP A 33 0.29 -0.39 0.24
N THR A 34 -0.42 0.47 0.97
CA THR A 34 -0.35 1.93 0.83
C THR A 34 1.00 2.46 1.29
N TYR A 35 1.47 2.04 2.49
CA TYR A 35 2.79 2.45 2.98
C TYR A 35 3.90 2.07 2.00
N ALA A 36 3.86 0.84 1.48
CA ALA A 36 4.86 0.33 0.57
C ALA A 36 4.87 1.07 -0.78
N ALA A 37 3.69 1.40 -1.31
CA ALA A 37 3.57 2.19 -2.52
C ALA A 37 4.08 3.63 -2.33
N GLN A 38 4.02 4.18 -1.11
CA GLN A 38 4.59 5.50 -0.80
C GLN A 38 6.11 5.51 -0.63
N HIS A 39 6.70 4.36 -0.33
CA HIS A 39 8.12 4.21 -0.01
C HIS A 39 8.82 3.25 -0.97
N PRO A 40 8.84 3.56 -2.29
CA PRO A 40 9.59 2.75 -3.24
C PRO A 40 11.07 2.68 -2.80
N GLY A 41 11.67 1.50 -2.92
CA GLY A 41 13.08 1.34 -2.62
C GLY A 41 13.99 1.84 -3.75
N GLU A 42 15.28 1.50 -3.63
CA GLU A 42 16.27 1.70 -4.70
C GLU A 42 15.87 1.00 -6.01
N ASP A 43 16.50 1.37 -7.13
CA ASP A 43 16.24 0.76 -8.44
C ASP A 43 16.91 -0.62 -8.59
N ASP A 44 16.56 -1.55 -7.71
CA ASP A 44 16.91 -2.96 -7.81
C ASP A 44 15.67 -3.82 -8.08
N ARG A 45 15.92 -5.02 -8.64
CA ARG A 45 14.86 -5.95 -9.07
C ARG A 45 13.84 -6.26 -7.97
N ARG A 46 14.29 -6.41 -6.71
CA ARG A 46 13.43 -6.78 -5.59
C ARG A 46 12.50 -5.61 -5.22
N GLN A 47 13.02 -4.39 -5.25
CA GLN A 47 12.22 -3.20 -4.94
C GLN A 47 11.21 -2.91 -6.03
N ARG A 48 11.59 -3.04 -7.31
CA ARG A 48 10.66 -2.93 -8.44
C ARG A 48 9.53 -3.93 -8.34
N GLN A 49 9.83 -5.18 -8.01
CA GLN A 49 8.81 -6.20 -7.77
C GLN A 49 7.90 -5.83 -6.60
N SER A 50 8.47 -5.42 -5.45
CA SER A 50 7.68 -5.03 -4.28
C SER A 50 6.68 -3.93 -4.62
N VAL A 51 7.13 -2.82 -5.22
CA VAL A 51 6.27 -1.70 -5.60
C VAL A 51 5.18 -2.15 -6.58
N ALA A 52 5.53 -2.95 -7.60
CA ALA A 52 4.55 -3.46 -8.55
C ALA A 52 3.45 -4.30 -7.88
N LEU A 53 3.82 -5.21 -6.98
CA LEU A 53 2.86 -6.06 -6.27
C LEU A 53 1.92 -5.26 -5.37
N HIS A 54 2.44 -4.26 -4.65
CA HIS A 54 1.61 -3.40 -3.79
C HIS A 54 0.66 -2.53 -4.62
N LEU A 55 1.10 -1.98 -5.76
CA LEU A 55 0.23 -1.23 -6.66
C LEU A 55 -0.84 -2.10 -7.32
N ILE A 56 -0.52 -3.34 -7.71
CA ILE A 56 -1.51 -4.30 -8.22
C ILE A 56 -2.55 -4.62 -7.14
N ALA A 57 -2.11 -4.81 -5.88
CA ALA A 57 -3.02 -5.04 -4.78
C ALA A 57 -3.95 -3.84 -4.53
N LEU A 58 -3.43 -2.61 -4.56
CA LEU A 58 -4.25 -1.38 -4.48
C LEU A 58 -5.24 -1.28 -5.65
N CYS A 59 -4.81 -1.58 -6.88
CA CYS A 59 -5.68 -1.60 -8.05
C CYS A 59 -6.85 -2.58 -7.86
N HIS A 60 -6.57 -3.83 -7.49
CA HIS A 60 -7.61 -4.82 -7.22
C HIS A 60 -8.53 -4.45 -6.05
N ARG A 61 -7.98 -3.88 -4.98
CA ARG A 61 -8.77 -3.47 -3.82
C ARG A 61 -9.71 -2.31 -4.15
N LEU A 62 -9.20 -1.29 -4.82
CA LEU A 62 -9.91 -0.02 -5.03
C LEU A 62 -10.80 -0.03 -6.29
N GLU A 63 -10.37 -0.69 -7.37
CA GLU A 63 -11.12 -0.73 -8.63
C GLU A 63 -12.03 -1.96 -8.74
N HIS A 64 -11.66 -3.08 -8.10
CA HIS A 64 -12.36 -4.35 -8.22
C HIS A 64 -12.94 -4.87 -6.89
N ARG A 65 -12.73 -4.16 -5.78
CA ARG A 65 -13.26 -4.49 -4.45
C ARG A 65 -12.90 -5.89 -3.95
N LEU A 66 -11.76 -6.44 -4.36
CA LEU A 66 -11.30 -7.72 -3.84
C LEU A 66 -11.01 -7.64 -2.33
N ASP A 67 -11.22 -8.75 -1.63
CA ASP A 67 -10.90 -8.90 -0.22
C ASP A 67 -9.42 -9.24 0.02
N ALA A 68 -8.97 -9.17 1.27
CA ALA A 68 -7.58 -9.39 1.63
C ALA A 68 -7.09 -10.81 1.27
N GLU A 69 -7.96 -11.82 1.32
CA GLU A 69 -7.59 -13.20 1.02
C GLU A 69 -7.33 -13.39 -0.49
N ALA A 70 -8.21 -12.87 -1.34
CA ALA A 70 -8.01 -12.86 -2.79
C ALA A 70 -6.74 -12.10 -3.19
N LEU A 71 -6.50 -10.93 -2.59
CA LEU A 71 -5.30 -10.13 -2.81
C LEU A 71 -4.02 -10.88 -2.41
N LEU A 72 -4.05 -11.59 -1.29
CA LEU A 72 -2.93 -12.42 -0.83
C LEU A 72 -2.61 -13.50 -1.86
N ARG A 73 -3.62 -14.24 -2.35
CA ARG A 73 -3.41 -15.28 -3.38
C ARG A 73 -2.83 -14.71 -4.68
N ILE A 74 -3.35 -13.57 -5.15
CA ILE A 74 -2.87 -12.91 -6.39
C ILE A 74 -1.41 -12.48 -6.24
N THR A 75 -1.10 -11.75 -5.17
CA THR A 75 0.26 -11.22 -4.94
C THR A 75 1.28 -12.32 -4.69
N GLN A 76 0.92 -13.40 -3.97
CA GLN A 76 1.78 -14.58 -3.82
C GLN A 76 2.08 -15.25 -5.16
N ARG A 77 1.07 -15.44 -6.01
CA ARG A 77 1.27 -16.00 -7.36
C ARG A 77 2.17 -15.10 -8.20
N LEU A 78 1.97 -13.79 -8.18
CA LEU A 78 2.80 -12.85 -8.94
C LEU A 78 4.23 -12.74 -8.37
N ALA A 79 4.43 -12.97 -7.07
CA ALA A 79 5.74 -12.98 -6.45
C ALA A 79 6.62 -14.15 -6.91
N THR A 80 6.02 -15.30 -7.23
CA THR A 80 6.75 -16.50 -7.69
C THR A 80 7.03 -16.50 -9.19
N VAL A 81 6.30 -15.70 -9.97
CA VAL A 81 6.56 -15.57 -11.41
C VAL A 81 7.85 -14.77 -11.63
N ARG A 82 8.79 -15.36 -12.37
CA ARG A 82 9.99 -14.65 -12.83
C ARG A 82 9.61 -13.68 -13.93
N ARG A 83 9.26 -12.46 -13.52
CA ARG A 83 8.93 -11.32 -14.39
C ARG A 83 9.96 -10.23 -14.18
N ASP A 84 10.38 -9.58 -15.27
CA ASP A 84 11.08 -8.31 -15.15
C ASP A 84 10.06 -7.20 -14.94
N TRP A 85 10.13 -6.58 -13.78
CA TRP A 85 9.25 -5.48 -13.41
C TRP A 85 9.97 -4.18 -13.79
N PRO A 86 9.43 -3.39 -14.74
CA PRO A 86 10.05 -2.13 -15.12
C PRO A 86 10.01 -1.15 -13.94
N ARG A 87 10.97 -0.22 -13.93
CA ARG A 87 10.96 0.85 -12.95
C ARG A 87 9.76 1.76 -13.24
N LEU A 88 8.89 1.91 -12.25
CA LEU A 88 7.85 2.93 -12.28
C LEU A 88 8.39 4.23 -11.70
N THR A 89 7.98 5.36 -12.27
CA THR A 89 8.31 6.68 -11.74
C THR A 89 7.39 7.00 -10.57
N PRO A 90 7.89 7.10 -9.33
CA PRO A 90 7.04 7.42 -8.19
C PRO A 90 6.54 8.86 -8.25
N PRO A 91 5.36 9.14 -7.67
CA PRO A 91 4.87 10.49 -7.45
C PRO A 91 5.88 11.32 -6.63
N PRO A 92 6.00 12.64 -6.90
CA PRO A 92 6.91 13.50 -6.14
C PRO A 92 6.44 13.78 -4.71
N ALA A 93 5.13 13.63 -4.45
CA ALA A 93 4.51 13.80 -3.15
C ALA A 93 3.16 13.06 -3.08
N TYR A 94 2.68 12.85 -1.86
CA TYR A 94 1.36 12.27 -1.57
C TYR A 94 0.52 13.25 -0.76
N PRO A 95 -0.79 13.37 -1.03
CA PRO A 95 -1.67 14.29 -0.32
C PRO A 95 -2.06 13.81 1.08
N MET A 96 -1.83 12.53 1.39
CA MET A 96 -2.07 11.91 2.69
C MET A 96 -0.96 10.89 2.95
N THR A 97 -0.57 10.73 4.21
CA THR A 97 0.51 9.86 4.68
C THR A 97 0.07 9.08 5.92
N ALA A 98 0.92 8.18 6.42
CA ALA A 98 0.66 7.45 7.65
C ALA A 98 0.48 8.35 8.89
N VAL A 99 1.01 9.58 8.87
CA VAL A 99 0.84 10.56 9.98
C VAL A 99 -0.63 10.92 10.17
N ASP A 100 -1.39 11.01 9.08
CA ASP A 100 -2.80 11.39 9.08
C ASP A 100 -3.71 10.32 9.74
N LEU A 101 -3.17 9.12 9.99
CA LEU A 101 -3.87 8.05 10.73
C LEU A 101 -3.75 8.21 12.25
N LEU A 102 -2.71 8.89 12.74
CA LEU A 102 -2.41 8.98 14.18
C LEU A 102 -3.51 9.66 15.02
N PRO A 103 -4.27 10.65 14.52
CA PRO A 103 -5.36 11.25 15.28
C PRO A 103 -6.57 10.35 15.50
N ALA A 104 -6.69 9.23 14.79
CA ALA A 104 -7.85 8.34 14.89
C ALA A 104 -8.11 7.91 16.35
N SER A 105 -9.32 8.17 16.81
CA SER A 105 -9.78 7.93 18.19
C SER A 105 -10.60 6.64 18.34
N SER A 106 -10.96 6.02 17.22
CA SER A 106 -11.72 4.76 17.18
C SER A 106 -11.29 3.89 16.00
N ALA A 107 -11.62 2.60 16.09
CA ALA A 107 -11.40 1.66 14.98
C ALA A 107 -12.14 2.12 13.71
N GLU A 108 -13.40 2.56 13.80
CA GLU A 108 -14.17 3.01 12.64
C GLU A 108 -13.49 4.19 11.92
N GLU A 109 -13.03 5.18 12.69
CA GLU A 109 -12.29 6.33 12.17
C GLU A 109 -10.97 5.92 11.52
N HIS A 110 -10.20 5.03 12.17
CA HIS A 110 -8.96 4.48 11.62
C HIS A 110 -9.18 3.80 10.27
N LEU A 111 -10.17 2.90 10.19
CA LEU A 111 -10.49 2.19 8.94
C LEU A 111 -10.94 3.16 7.83
N ALA A 112 -11.68 4.21 8.17
CA ALA A 112 -12.06 5.24 7.22
C ALA A 112 -10.84 6.02 6.70
N LEU A 113 -9.91 6.40 7.58
CA LEU A 113 -8.68 7.10 7.21
C LEU A 113 -7.75 6.21 6.38
N VAL A 114 -7.60 4.93 6.70
CA VAL A 114 -6.82 3.97 5.89
C VAL A 114 -7.37 3.87 4.46
N ARG A 115 -8.69 3.82 4.30
CA ARG A 115 -9.32 3.79 2.96
C ARG A 115 -9.09 5.09 2.19
N GLN A 116 -9.19 6.24 2.86
CA GLN A 116 -8.89 7.55 2.24
C GLN A 116 -7.41 7.65 1.83
N TRP A 117 -6.51 7.18 2.69
CA TRP A 117 -5.07 7.17 2.42
C TRP A 117 -4.70 6.28 1.24
N ALA A 118 -5.31 5.10 1.14
CA ALA A 118 -5.15 4.19 0.02
C ALA A 118 -5.64 4.81 -1.30
N ASP A 119 -6.81 5.43 -1.31
CA ASP A 119 -7.36 6.12 -2.48
C ASP A 119 -6.48 7.32 -2.92
N ALA A 120 -6.05 8.16 -1.97
CA ALA A 120 -5.12 9.25 -2.20
C ALA A 120 -3.80 8.78 -2.82
N THR A 121 -3.23 7.71 -2.29
CA THR A 121 -1.99 7.11 -2.78
C THR A 121 -2.18 6.53 -4.18
N TRP A 122 -3.26 5.79 -4.42
CA TRP A 122 -3.56 5.24 -5.74
C TRP A 122 -3.73 6.36 -6.78
N LYS A 123 -4.45 7.43 -6.45
CA LYS A 123 -4.59 8.61 -7.33
C LYS A 123 -3.27 9.33 -7.60
N ALA A 124 -2.36 9.38 -6.63
CA ALA A 124 -1.02 9.93 -6.85
C ALA A 124 -0.26 9.14 -7.93
N TRP A 125 -0.42 7.81 -7.94
CA TRP A 125 0.16 6.89 -8.92
C TRP A 125 -0.54 6.85 -10.30
N ARG A 126 -1.43 7.81 -10.62
CA ARG A 126 -2.19 7.85 -11.90
C ARG A 126 -1.35 7.68 -13.16
N GLY A 127 -0.11 8.17 -13.16
CA GLY A 127 0.81 8.05 -14.30
C GLY A 127 1.22 6.60 -14.62
N SER A 128 1.07 5.68 -13.65
CA SER A 128 1.37 4.25 -13.81
C SER A 128 0.11 3.37 -13.87
N HIS A 129 -1.10 3.93 -13.78
CA HIS A 129 -2.35 3.14 -13.76
C HIS A 129 -2.48 2.22 -14.96
N ALA A 130 -2.24 2.72 -16.17
CA ALA A 130 -2.33 1.90 -17.39
C ALA A 130 -1.39 0.68 -17.31
N GLN A 131 -0.18 0.88 -16.80
CA GLN A 131 0.79 -0.19 -16.66
C GLN A 131 0.41 -1.19 -15.56
N VAL A 132 -0.07 -0.70 -14.42
CA VAL A 132 -0.50 -1.54 -13.29
C VAL A 132 -1.75 -2.35 -13.64
N ARG A 133 -2.74 -1.74 -14.31
CA ARG A 133 -3.94 -2.44 -14.81
C ARG A 133 -3.63 -3.52 -15.84
N ALA A 134 -2.56 -3.37 -16.62
CA ALA A 134 -2.10 -4.41 -17.54
C ALA A 134 -1.39 -5.58 -16.82
N TRP A 135 -1.12 -5.45 -15.51
CA TRP A 135 -0.53 -6.50 -14.68
C TRP A 135 -1.51 -7.18 -13.73
N ALA A 136 -2.53 -6.43 -13.30
CA ALA A 136 -3.65 -6.89 -12.47
C ALA A 136 -4.56 -7.83 -13.28
#